data_AF-A0A3D3E869-F1
#
_entry.id   AF-A0A3D3E869-F1
#
_cell.length_a   1.000
_cell.length_b   1.000
_cell.length_c   1.000
_cell.angle_alpha   90.00
_cell.angle_beta   90.00
_cell.angle_gamma   90.00
#
_symmetry.space_group_name_H-M   'P 1'
#
loop_
_entity.id
_entity.type
_entity.pdbx_description
1 polymer ?
#
loop_
_entity_poly.entity_id
_entity_poly.type
_entity_poly.pdbx_seq_one_letter_code
_entity_poly.pdbx_strand_id
1 'polypeptide(L)'
;NFNDLGIQKIKENEFHAFDLMMKHSKRRSRKYVKGINVGTLFAAIAITAISIAGAIFFISSYEKSAENRQKAVLTSVPLILVEPIAVSENQKELQKPFTESVISGLSDFRGINVLSGNNSFFISNSNLSDTQIAEKFNVDYIVRGMIQTYGDKSRMNISLADLEQNKVIWSDQIDFNFEEIFELQDRVNDSILSQLQVEAVAGDIVNDLREYAQNFEFLTLYLNWSAELQKWNPESHARAEAFLSEMNELDADNLLLHSAAGWQTFQRVVFGLSTSFESDVETMKTRNALAIQTMGRGEDFAQRAMFEYFFFSKTCEAALADVEASLKRGQNVRVYQITGAIYAACDRVEEAIIYNRKALAATPNDIGWFLTVDLVSNLWKLDRYEEIKEMIEAKIDAADMDPRIMAIFAVVEQKAGNKKRAKELIARAKINGLVQDRIKTWLRGQPAAFKLIEQINEIDTF
;
A
#
# COMPACT_ATOMS: atom_id res chain seq x y z
N ASN A 1 -37.84 -79.83 15.07
CA ASN A 1 -38.73 -81.00 15.23
C ASN A 1 -37.94 -82.08 15.96
N PHE A 2 -38.48 -82.52 17.08
CA PHE A 2 -37.94 -83.64 17.87
C PHE A 2 -38.65 -84.91 17.40
N ASN A 3 -37.92 -86.03 17.30
CA ASN A 3 -38.52 -87.34 17.10
C ASN A 3 -38.50 -88.08 18.43
N ASP A 4 -39.68 -88.45 18.95
CA ASP A 4 -39.80 -89.21 20.19
C ASP A 4 -39.39 -90.67 19.95
N LEU A 5 -38.36 -91.13 20.68
CA LEU A 5 -37.80 -92.48 20.54
C LEU A 5 -38.34 -93.46 21.60
N GLY A 6 -39.22 -93.01 22.50
CA GLY A 6 -39.75 -93.85 23.57
C GLY A 6 -38.76 -94.16 24.70
N ILE A 7 -39.16 -95.08 25.58
CA ILE A 7 -38.38 -95.52 26.74
C ILE A 7 -37.28 -96.50 26.30
N GLN A 8 -36.02 -96.17 26.62
CA GLN A 8 -34.80 -96.92 26.34
C GLN A 8 -34.22 -97.49 27.66
N LYS A 9 -33.90 -98.79 27.67
CA LYS A 9 -33.23 -99.47 28.80
C LYS A 9 -31.72 -99.41 28.65
N ILE A 10 -31.01 -98.97 29.69
CA ILE A 10 -29.55 -99.08 29.79
C ILE A 10 -29.19 -99.66 31.15
N LYS A 11 -28.59 -100.86 31.14
CA LYS A 11 -28.38 -101.69 32.33
C LYS A 11 -29.71 -101.98 33.03
N GLU A 12 -29.86 -101.57 34.29
CA GLU A 12 -31.07 -101.82 35.09
C GLU A 12 -32.06 -100.64 35.10
N ASN A 13 -31.79 -99.54 34.37
CA ASN A 13 -32.62 -98.33 34.37
C ASN A 13 -33.29 -98.04 33.02
N GLU A 14 -34.48 -97.43 33.08
CA GLU A 14 -35.31 -97.01 31.94
C GLU A 14 -35.38 -95.48 31.82
N PHE A 15 -35.13 -94.93 30.63
CA PHE A 15 -35.16 -93.48 30.32
C PHE A 15 -35.99 -93.19 29.08
N HIS A 16 -36.78 -92.12 29.06
CA HIS A 16 -37.48 -91.65 27.86
C HIS A 16 -36.56 -90.77 27.01
N ALA A 17 -36.33 -91.12 25.73
CA ALA A 17 -35.37 -90.44 24.85
C ALA A 17 -36.03 -89.74 23.65
N PHE A 18 -35.45 -88.61 23.23
CA PHE A 18 -35.86 -87.83 22.04
C PHE A 18 -34.64 -87.50 21.17
N ASP A 19 -34.80 -87.53 19.84
CA ASP A 19 -33.78 -87.17 18.85
C ASP A 19 -34.03 -85.78 18.24
N LEU A 20 -32.97 -84.98 18.08
CA LEU A 20 -33.00 -83.57 17.67
C LEU A 20 -32.52 -83.42 16.22
N MET A 21 -33.45 -83.23 15.27
CA MET A 21 -33.12 -83.09 13.85
C MET A 21 -32.72 -81.64 13.48
N MET A 22 -31.41 -81.37 13.35
CA MET A 22 -30.89 -80.14 12.73
C MET A 22 -30.50 -80.35 11.25
N LYS A 23 -31.04 -79.55 10.33
CA LYS A 23 -30.74 -79.62 8.88
C LYS A 23 -29.30 -79.19 8.58
N HIS A 24 -28.52 -80.06 7.93
CA HIS A 24 -27.12 -79.86 7.53
C HIS A 24 -26.90 -78.69 6.54
N SER A 25 -25.86 -77.88 6.79
CA SER A 25 -25.30 -76.90 5.85
C SER A 25 -24.12 -77.51 5.05
N LYS A 26 -23.98 -77.08 3.78
CA LYS A 26 -23.12 -77.66 2.74
C LYS A 26 -21.60 -77.55 3.04
N ARG A 27 -20.85 -78.63 2.81
CA ARG A 27 -19.36 -78.67 2.78
C ARG A 27 -18.78 -77.71 1.71
N ARG A 28 -17.73 -76.96 2.05
CA ARG A 28 -16.98 -76.04 1.16
C ARG A 28 -15.58 -76.61 0.85
N SER A 29 -15.18 -76.63 -0.43
CA SER A 29 -13.86 -77.08 -0.89
C SER A 29 -12.78 -75.99 -0.73
N ARG A 30 -11.55 -76.38 -0.39
CA ARG A 30 -10.38 -75.49 -0.29
C ARG A 30 -9.79 -75.22 -1.70
N LYS A 31 -9.64 -73.95 -2.09
CA LYS A 31 -8.88 -73.53 -3.29
C LYS A 31 -7.47 -73.08 -2.89
N TYR A 32 -6.49 -73.51 -3.68
CA TYR A 32 -5.06 -73.17 -3.59
C TYR A 32 -4.83 -71.73 -4.12
N VAL A 33 -4.13 -70.87 -3.37
CA VAL A 33 -3.80 -69.49 -3.78
C VAL A 33 -2.41 -69.48 -4.41
N LYS A 34 -2.29 -68.96 -5.65
CA LYS A 34 -1.00 -68.75 -6.34
C LYS A 34 -0.16 -67.71 -5.58
N GLY A 35 1.14 -67.96 -5.42
CA GLY A 35 2.11 -67.04 -4.81
C GLY A 35 2.18 -65.69 -5.53
N ILE A 36 2.36 -64.62 -4.76
CA ILE A 36 2.41 -63.23 -5.24
C ILE A 36 3.62 -63.06 -6.17
N ASN A 37 3.39 -62.52 -7.37
CA ASN A 37 4.44 -62.29 -8.37
C ASN A 37 5.36 -61.16 -7.90
N VAL A 38 6.66 -61.40 -7.78
CA VAL A 38 7.67 -60.42 -7.31
C VAL A 38 7.60 -59.10 -8.10
N GLY A 39 7.26 -59.13 -9.41
CA GLY A 39 7.06 -57.92 -10.22
C GLY A 39 5.88 -57.05 -9.75
N THR A 40 4.81 -57.65 -9.20
CA THR A 40 3.68 -56.89 -8.62
C THR A 40 4.04 -56.23 -7.29
N LEU A 41 4.97 -56.80 -6.54
CA LEU A 41 5.49 -56.20 -5.31
C LEU A 41 6.36 -54.97 -5.62
N PHE A 42 7.25 -55.05 -6.62
CA PHE A 42 8.05 -53.91 -7.06
C PHE A 42 7.20 -52.77 -7.64
N ALA A 43 6.17 -53.09 -8.43
CA ALA A 43 5.23 -52.09 -8.94
C ALA A 43 4.46 -51.39 -7.81
N ALA A 44 4.01 -52.14 -6.80
CA ALA A 44 3.34 -51.57 -5.63
C ALA A 44 4.27 -50.64 -4.83
N ILE A 45 5.53 -51.03 -4.62
CA ILE A 45 6.53 -50.20 -3.93
C ILE A 45 6.81 -48.92 -4.72
N ALA A 46 6.98 -49.01 -6.04
CA ALA A 46 7.22 -47.84 -6.89
C ALA A 46 6.04 -46.85 -6.86
N ILE A 47 4.80 -47.35 -6.94
CA ILE A 47 3.60 -46.51 -6.84
C ILE A 47 3.51 -45.85 -5.47
N THR A 48 3.84 -46.58 -4.40
CA THR A 48 3.81 -46.02 -3.04
C THR A 48 4.89 -44.95 -2.87
N ALA A 49 6.09 -45.16 -3.41
CA ALA A 49 7.17 -44.18 -3.38
C ALA A 49 6.83 -42.90 -4.18
N ILE A 50 6.19 -43.04 -5.35
CA ILE A 50 5.73 -41.90 -6.15
C ILE A 50 4.62 -41.13 -5.42
N SER A 51 3.68 -41.82 -4.77
CA SER A 51 2.63 -41.18 -3.98
C SER A 51 3.19 -40.44 -2.76
N ILE A 52 4.19 -41.00 -2.08
CA ILE A 52 4.87 -40.34 -0.96
C ILE A 52 5.67 -39.13 -1.45
N ALA A 53 6.42 -39.27 -2.53
CA ALA A 53 7.16 -38.15 -3.13
C ALA A 53 6.22 -37.04 -3.62
N GLY A 54 5.08 -37.41 -4.21
CA GLY A 54 4.02 -36.50 -4.60
C GLY A 54 3.36 -35.80 -3.41
N ALA A 55 3.12 -36.52 -2.30
CA ALA A 55 2.59 -35.93 -1.07
C ALA A 55 3.61 -34.99 -0.40
N ILE A 56 4.90 -35.35 -0.34
CA ILE A 56 5.97 -34.49 0.18
C ILE A 56 6.13 -33.26 -0.72
N PHE A 57 6.11 -33.43 -2.04
CA PHE A 57 6.14 -32.32 -2.98
C PHE A 57 4.91 -31.43 -2.80
N PHE A 58 3.71 -31.99 -2.64
CA PHE A 58 2.48 -31.22 -2.45
C PHE A 58 2.48 -30.48 -1.10
N ILE A 59 2.90 -31.12 -0.01
CA ILE A 59 3.02 -30.50 1.33
C ILE A 59 4.08 -29.40 1.32
N SER A 60 5.27 -29.66 0.78
CA SER A 60 6.31 -28.63 0.65
C SER A 60 5.90 -27.51 -0.31
N SER A 61 5.13 -27.81 -1.36
CA SER A 61 4.55 -26.78 -2.24
C SER A 61 3.49 -25.96 -1.51
N TYR A 62 2.70 -26.59 -0.65
CA TYR A 62 1.66 -25.94 0.14
C TYR A 62 2.25 -25.07 1.23
N GLU A 63 3.27 -25.55 1.95
CA GLU A 63 4.04 -24.78 2.93
C GLU A 63 4.75 -23.60 2.27
N LYS A 64 5.45 -23.82 1.15
CA LYS A 64 6.14 -22.75 0.40
C LYS A 64 5.17 -21.72 -0.19
N SER A 65 3.93 -22.13 -0.50
CA SER A 65 2.86 -21.25 -0.98
C SER A 65 2.10 -20.56 0.16
N ALA A 66 2.08 -21.13 1.36
CA ALA A 66 1.58 -20.49 2.58
C ALA A 66 2.58 -19.45 3.11
N GLU A 67 3.87 -19.78 3.09
CA GLU A 67 4.97 -18.89 3.45
C GLU A 67 5.10 -17.72 2.45
N ASN A 68 4.91 -17.95 1.14
CA ASN A 68 4.80 -16.87 0.15
C ASN A 68 3.51 -16.05 0.24
N ARG A 69 2.41 -16.60 0.77
CA ARG A 69 1.17 -15.83 1.03
C ARG A 69 1.27 -14.96 2.28
N GLN A 70 2.24 -15.22 3.15
CA GLN A 70 2.53 -14.46 4.36
C GLN A 70 3.69 -13.47 4.22
N LYS A 71 4.44 -13.49 3.12
CA LYS A 71 5.43 -12.43 2.88
C LYS A 71 4.70 -11.12 2.64
N ALA A 72 4.88 -10.20 3.57
CA ALA A 72 4.39 -8.85 3.44
C ALA A 72 4.91 -8.24 2.13
N VAL A 73 3.98 -7.64 1.39
CA VAL A 73 4.26 -7.04 0.09
C VAL A 73 4.72 -5.62 0.34
N LEU A 74 5.98 -5.31 0.02
CA LEU A 74 6.48 -3.94 0.09
C LEU A 74 5.66 -3.03 -0.84
N THR A 75 5.18 -1.92 -0.29
CA THR A 75 4.49 -0.85 -1.03
C THR A 75 5.01 0.51 -0.59
N SER A 76 4.80 1.53 -1.41
CA SER A 76 5.12 2.93 -1.06
C SER A 76 4.12 3.59 -0.11
N VAL A 77 2.93 2.99 0.06
CA VAL A 77 1.90 3.46 0.98
C VAL A 77 2.13 2.81 2.35
N PRO A 78 2.23 3.60 3.44
CA PRO A 78 2.45 3.05 4.77
C PRO A 78 1.25 2.23 5.26
N LEU A 79 1.53 1.13 5.95
CA LEU A 79 0.55 0.22 6.53
C LEU A 79 0.43 0.42 8.04
N ILE A 80 -0.79 0.67 8.48
CA ILE A 80 -1.15 0.96 9.86
C ILE A 80 -1.84 -0.26 10.48
N LEU A 81 -1.39 -0.64 11.66
CA LEU A 81 -2.08 -1.60 12.53
C LEU A 81 -2.77 -0.85 13.66
N VAL A 82 -4.09 -0.99 13.78
CA VAL A 82 -4.80 -0.57 14.98
C VAL A 82 -4.88 -1.78 15.90
N GLU A 83 -4.12 -1.78 17.00
CA GLU A 83 -4.24 -2.83 18.01
C GLU A 83 -5.63 -2.76 18.67
N PRO A 84 -6.22 -3.91 19.07
CA PRO A 84 -7.48 -3.93 19.78
C PRO A 84 -7.46 -3.00 20.99
N ILE A 85 -8.31 -1.97 20.96
CA ILE A 85 -8.33 -0.94 22.00
C ILE A 85 -8.66 -1.60 23.34
N ALA A 86 -7.75 -1.45 24.30
CA ALA A 86 -7.92 -2.04 25.62
C ALA A 86 -9.07 -1.33 26.34
N VAL A 87 -9.88 -2.09 27.07
CA VAL A 87 -11.02 -1.57 27.83
C VAL A 87 -11.06 -2.22 29.21
N SER A 88 -11.73 -1.58 30.15
CA SER A 88 -11.98 -2.16 31.47
C SER A 88 -12.82 -3.44 31.36
N GLU A 89 -12.65 -4.39 32.30
CA GLU A 89 -13.30 -5.72 32.22
C GLU A 89 -14.82 -5.69 32.10
N ASN A 90 -15.46 -4.73 32.77
CA ASN A 90 -16.90 -4.48 32.70
C ASN A 90 -17.38 -3.90 31.36
N GLN A 91 -16.46 -3.62 30.43
CA GLN A 91 -16.70 -2.95 29.15
C GLN A 91 -16.11 -3.72 27.96
N LYS A 92 -15.73 -5.00 28.14
CA LYS A 92 -15.11 -5.84 27.09
C LYS A 92 -15.85 -5.86 25.75
N GLU A 93 -17.18 -5.76 25.79
CA GLU A 93 -18.02 -5.70 24.59
C GLU A 93 -17.76 -4.48 23.69
N LEU A 94 -17.16 -3.42 24.23
CA LEU A 94 -16.84 -2.19 23.48
C LEU A 94 -15.52 -2.27 22.71
N GLN A 95 -14.61 -3.17 23.08
CA GLN A 95 -13.28 -3.26 22.46
C GLN A 95 -13.39 -3.41 20.95
N LYS A 96 -14.20 -4.36 20.47
CA LYS A 96 -14.36 -4.61 19.03
C LYS A 96 -15.03 -3.46 18.31
N PRO A 97 -16.22 -2.97 18.70
CA PRO A 97 -16.85 -1.81 18.05
C PRO A 97 -15.95 -0.58 17.99
N PHE A 98 -15.23 -0.27 19.07
CA PHE A 98 -14.35 0.90 19.11
C PHE A 98 -13.14 0.72 18.18
N THR A 99 -12.51 -0.46 18.21
CA THR A 99 -11.39 -0.77 17.29
C THR A 99 -11.82 -0.69 15.83
N GLU A 100 -13.00 -1.24 15.49
CA GLU A 100 -13.53 -1.21 14.12
C GLU A 100 -13.90 0.22 13.68
N SER A 101 -14.41 1.05 14.61
CA SER A 101 -14.68 2.47 14.33
C SER A 101 -13.41 3.23 13.99
N VAL A 102 -12.32 3.01 14.74
CA VAL A 102 -11.00 3.61 14.44
C VAL A 102 -10.46 3.13 13.10
N ILE A 103 -10.53 1.83 12.83
CA ILE A 103 -10.11 1.27 11.53
C ILE A 103 -10.92 1.89 10.39
N SER A 104 -12.23 2.04 10.55
CA SER A 104 -13.11 2.63 9.55
C SER A 104 -12.72 4.08 9.27
N GLY A 105 -12.59 4.92 10.31
CA GLY A 105 -12.26 6.34 10.13
C GLY A 105 -10.89 6.55 9.49
N LEU A 106 -9.90 5.72 9.83
CA LEU A 106 -8.57 5.80 9.21
C LEU A 106 -8.55 5.28 7.76
N SER A 107 -9.42 4.33 7.41
CA SER A 107 -9.47 3.72 6.08
C SER A 107 -9.96 4.67 4.99
N ASP A 108 -10.62 5.77 5.35
CA ASP A 108 -11.09 6.80 4.41
C ASP A 108 -9.92 7.66 3.88
N PHE A 109 -8.78 7.68 4.57
CA PHE A 109 -7.61 8.43 4.13
C PHE A 109 -6.76 7.61 3.15
N ARG A 110 -6.71 8.04 1.88
CA ARG A 110 -6.03 7.30 0.81
C ARG A 110 -4.50 7.32 0.90
N GLY A 111 -3.94 8.13 1.79
CA GLY A 111 -2.50 8.23 2.02
C GLY A 111 -1.93 7.09 2.87
N ILE A 112 -2.78 6.25 3.46
CA ILE A 112 -2.38 5.13 4.31
C ILE A 112 -3.19 3.87 3.96
N ASN A 113 -2.67 2.71 4.30
CA ASN A 113 -3.43 1.46 4.33
C ASN A 113 -3.65 1.06 5.80
N VAL A 114 -4.81 0.50 6.13
CA VAL A 114 -5.10 0.03 7.48
C VAL A 114 -5.39 -1.47 7.44
N LEU A 115 -4.77 -2.23 8.35
CA LEU A 115 -5.07 -3.65 8.51
C LEU A 115 -6.51 -3.84 8.98
N SER A 116 -7.20 -4.81 8.37
CA SER A 116 -8.57 -5.16 8.78
C SER A 116 -8.63 -5.59 10.25
N GLY A 117 -9.79 -5.38 10.90
CA GLY A 117 -10.00 -5.76 12.30
C GLY A 117 -9.62 -7.21 12.60
N ASN A 118 -9.96 -8.16 11.72
CA ASN A 118 -9.58 -9.57 11.90
C ASN A 118 -8.07 -9.77 12.00
N ASN A 119 -7.28 -9.06 11.18
CA ASN A 119 -5.82 -9.10 11.25
C ASN A 119 -5.32 -8.44 12.54
N SER A 120 -5.91 -7.31 12.94
CA SER A 120 -5.59 -6.66 14.22
C SER A 120 -5.73 -7.59 15.41
N PHE A 121 -6.88 -8.27 15.51
CA PHE A 121 -7.12 -9.25 16.58
C PHE A 121 -6.19 -10.46 16.48
N PHE A 122 -5.91 -10.97 15.27
CA PHE A 122 -5.00 -12.09 15.09
C PHE A 122 -3.56 -11.76 15.51
N ILE A 123 -3.04 -10.60 15.07
CA ILE A 123 -1.68 -10.16 15.37
C ILE A 123 -1.52 -9.91 16.87
N SER A 124 -2.47 -9.21 17.50
CA SER A 124 -2.46 -8.95 18.94
C SER A 124 -2.43 -10.25 19.77
N ASN A 125 -3.18 -11.28 19.35
CA ASN A 125 -3.18 -12.60 20.01
C ASN A 125 -1.91 -13.44 19.75
N SER A 126 -1.05 -13.03 18.81
CA SER A 126 0.15 -13.79 18.43
C SER A 126 1.37 -13.50 19.31
N ASN A 127 1.27 -12.59 20.29
CA ASN A 127 2.35 -12.20 21.21
C ASN A 127 3.68 -11.90 20.50
N LEU A 128 3.61 -11.22 19.36
CA LEU A 128 4.78 -10.79 18.60
C LEU A 128 5.30 -9.47 19.16
N SER A 129 6.62 -9.29 19.12
CA SER A 129 7.23 -7.98 19.34
C SER A 129 7.00 -7.05 18.15
N ASP A 130 7.07 -5.74 18.38
CA ASP A 130 6.95 -4.70 17.35
C ASP A 130 7.86 -4.96 16.14
N THR A 131 9.12 -5.34 16.38
CA THR A 131 10.06 -5.73 15.31
C THR A 131 9.57 -6.92 14.50
N GLN A 132 9.01 -7.95 15.15
CA GLN A 132 8.45 -9.11 14.45
C GLN A 132 7.18 -8.76 13.68
N ILE A 133 6.38 -7.81 14.17
CA ILE A 133 5.18 -7.32 13.48
C ILE A 133 5.61 -6.59 12.20
N ALA A 134 6.57 -5.66 12.30
CA ALA A 134 7.14 -4.96 11.15
C ALA A 134 7.70 -5.93 10.11
N GLU A 135 8.57 -6.87 10.51
CA GLU A 135 9.21 -7.81 9.58
C GLU A 135 8.22 -8.78 8.91
N LYS A 136 7.21 -9.27 9.64
CA LYS A 136 6.29 -10.29 9.12
C LYS A 136 5.13 -9.70 8.33
N PHE A 137 4.66 -8.50 8.71
CA PHE A 137 3.45 -7.90 8.16
C PHE A 137 3.70 -6.60 7.41
N ASN A 138 4.95 -6.10 7.38
CA ASN A 138 5.32 -4.79 6.80
C ASN A 138 4.43 -3.66 7.33
N VAL A 139 4.13 -3.72 8.63
CA VAL A 139 3.43 -2.65 9.33
C VAL A 139 4.47 -1.58 9.66
N ASP A 140 4.18 -0.35 9.28
CA ASP A 140 5.06 0.79 9.50
C ASP A 140 4.73 1.49 10.82
N TYR A 141 3.43 1.60 11.15
CA TYR A 141 2.97 2.22 12.39
C TYR A 141 1.91 1.40 13.12
N ILE A 142 1.91 1.51 14.46
CA ILE A 142 0.88 0.93 15.32
C ILE A 142 0.15 2.01 16.09
N VAL A 143 -1.19 1.97 16.05
CA VAL A 143 -2.08 2.71 16.94
C VAL A 143 -2.43 1.82 18.13
N ARG A 144 -2.20 2.33 19.34
CA ARG A 144 -2.57 1.65 20.60
C ARG A 144 -3.45 2.56 21.41
N GLY A 145 -4.45 2.00 22.09
CA GLY A 145 -5.25 2.79 23.01
C GLY A 145 -5.84 1.97 24.15
N MET A 146 -6.20 2.67 25.22
CA MET A 146 -6.83 2.10 26.40
C MET A 146 -7.89 3.04 26.95
N ILE A 147 -9.10 2.53 27.15
CA ILE A 147 -10.20 3.20 27.83
C ILE A 147 -10.25 2.71 29.28
N GLN A 148 -10.24 3.66 30.21
CA GLN A 148 -10.35 3.45 31.65
C GLN A 148 -11.57 4.20 32.16
N THR A 149 -12.41 3.52 32.94
CA THR A 149 -13.61 4.11 33.55
C THR A 149 -13.54 3.97 35.07
N TYR A 150 -13.74 5.07 35.79
CA TYR A 150 -13.82 5.08 37.25
C TYR A 150 -14.98 5.95 37.72
N GLY A 151 -16.00 5.31 38.30
CA GLY A 151 -17.24 5.99 38.67
C GLY A 151 -17.97 6.52 37.43
N ASP A 152 -18.14 7.84 37.37
CA ASP A 152 -18.74 8.60 36.26
C ASP A 152 -17.71 9.14 35.26
N LYS A 153 -16.41 9.00 35.53
CA LYS A 153 -15.34 9.56 34.69
C LYS A 153 -14.70 8.49 33.82
N SER A 154 -14.55 8.81 32.54
CA SER A 154 -13.85 7.97 31.57
C SER A 154 -12.67 8.72 30.97
N ARG A 155 -11.60 7.98 30.68
CA ARG A 155 -10.38 8.49 30.05
C ARG A 155 -9.89 7.51 29.01
N MET A 156 -9.55 8.02 27.84
CA MET A 156 -8.85 7.27 26.82
C MET A 156 -7.40 7.74 26.73
N ASN A 157 -6.46 6.81 26.83
CA ASN A 157 -5.08 7.03 26.41
C ASN A 157 -4.93 6.46 25.02
N ILE A 158 -4.27 7.19 24.12
CA ILE A 158 -3.96 6.72 22.78
C ILE A 158 -2.53 7.08 22.40
N SER A 159 -1.90 6.26 21.58
CA SER A 159 -0.55 6.48 21.09
C SER A 159 -0.36 5.95 19.68
N LEU A 160 0.53 6.60 18.95
CA LEU A 160 1.04 6.19 17.65
C LEU A 160 2.52 5.83 17.81
N ALA A 161 2.92 4.65 17.34
CA ALA A 161 4.30 4.19 17.35
C ALA A 161 4.81 3.93 15.93
N ASP A 162 6.05 4.33 15.67
CA ASP A 162 6.80 4.00 14.45
C ASP A 162 7.61 2.73 14.73
N LEU A 163 7.40 1.70 13.91
CA LEU A 163 8.03 0.40 14.11
C LEU A 163 9.43 0.30 13.51
N GLU A 164 9.76 1.12 12.51
CA GLU A 164 11.12 1.21 11.99
C GLU A 164 12.05 1.82 13.05
N GLN A 165 11.58 2.89 13.70
CA GLN A 165 12.32 3.57 14.76
C GLN A 165 12.11 2.92 16.15
N ASN A 166 11.17 1.98 16.26
CA ASN A 166 10.78 1.30 17.50
C ASN A 166 10.50 2.29 18.64
N LYS A 167 9.74 3.34 18.36
CA LYS A 167 9.44 4.43 19.32
C LYS A 167 8.00 4.90 19.23
N VAL A 168 7.44 5.35 20.37
CA VAL A 168 6.18 6.10 20.39
C VAL A 168 6.46 7.51 19.90
N ILE A 169 5.82 7.92 18.81
CA ILE A 169 6.02 9.24 18.17
C ILE A 169 4.98 10.26 18.64
N TRP A 170 3.82 9.78 19.08
CA TRP A 170 2.77 10.62 19.65
C TRP A 170 1.94 9.86 20.67
N SER A 171 1.45 10.57 21.68
CA SER A 171 0.41 10.07 22.57
C SER A 171 -0.48 11.20 23.05
N ASP A 172 -1.74 10.89 23.32
CA ASP A 172 -2.72 11.83 23.84
C ASP A 172 -3.63 11.16 24.88
N GLN A 173 -4.28 12.01 25.68
CA GLN A 173 -5.15 11.62 26.76
C GLN A 173 -6.45 12.44 26.71
N ILE A 174 -7.55 11.75 26.46
CA ILE A 174 -8.87 12.37 26.28
C ILE A 174 -9.77 11.98 27.44
N ASP A 175 -10.17 12.96 28.25
CA ASP A 175 -11.25 12.81 29.22
C ASP A 175 -12.60 12.99 28.52
N PHE A 176 -13.57 12.15 28.88
CA PHE A 176 -14.91 12.16 28.27
C PHE A 176 -15.97 11.61 29.24
N ASN A 177 -17.23 12.04 29.04
CA ASN A 177 -18.37 11.37 29.65
C ASN A 177 -18.75 10.17 28.79
N PHE A 178 -19.11 9.04 29.40
CA PHE A 178 -19.40 7.84 28.63
C PHE A 178 -20.61 7.99 27.67
N GLU A 179 -21.51 8.94 27.95
CA GLU A 179 -22.63 9.33 27.06
C GLU A 179 -22.15 9.97 25.74
N GLU A 180 -20.94 10.51 25.72
CA GLU A 180 -20.30 11.18 24.57
C GLU A 180 -19.39 10.23 23.78
N ILE A 181 -19.58 8.91 23.88
CA ILE A 181 -18.66 7.90 23.30
C ILE A 181 -18.50 8.02 21.77
N PHE A 182 -19.52 8.49 21.06
CA PHE A 182 -19.43 8.75 19.61
C PHE A 182 -18.55 9.97 19.31
N GLU A 183 -18.71 11.05 20.07
CA GLU A 183 -17.84 12.23 19.95
C GLU A 183 -16.38 11.89 20.29
N LEU A 184 -16.16 10.97 21.25
CA LEU A 184 -14.83 10.43 21.51
C LEU A 184 -14.25 9.72 20.29
N GLN A 185 -15.04 8.89 19.59
CA GLN A 185 -14.56 8.18 18.39
C GLN A 185 -14.10 9.15 17.31
N ASP A 186 -14.90 10.19 17.05
CA ASP A 186 -14.56 11.22 16.06
C ASP A 186 -13.28 11.96 16.45
N ARG A 187 -13.19 12.42 17.70
CA ARG A 187 -12.00 13.11 18.22
C ARG A 187 -10.74 12.24 18.17
N VAL A 188 -10.88 10.95 18.45
CA VAL A 188 -9.78 9.98 18.38
C VAL A 188 -9.33 9.80 16.93
N ASN A 189 -10.25 9.62 16.00
CA ASN A 189 -9.94 9.51 14.58
C ASN A 189 -9.23 10.75 14.06
N ASP A 190 -9.75 11.93 14.35
CA ASP A 190 -9.13 13.21 13.98
C ASP A 190 -7.71 13.33 14.56
N SER A 191 -7.54 12.96 15.82
CA SER A 191 -6.24 13.05 16.51
C SER A 191 -5.21 12.08 15.91
N ILE A 192 -5.58 10.84 15.62
CA ILE A 192 -4.67 9.87 14.98
C ILE A 192 -4.36 10.30 13.56
N LEU A 193 -5.40 10.66 12.78
CA LEU A 193 -5.27 11.02 11.37
C LEU A 193 -4.39 12.26 11.21
N SER A 194 -4.57 13.24 12.08
CA SER A 194 -3.70 14.41 12.22
C SER A 194 -2.22 13.99 12.31
N GLN A 195 -1.89 13.05 13.19
CA GLN A 195 -0.50 12.64 13.36
C GLN A 195 0.01 11.81 12.19
N LEU A 196 -0.80 10.87 11.66
CA LEU A 196 -0.43 10.08 10.49
C LEU A 196 -0.20 10.93 9.24
N GLN A 197 -0.99 12.00 9.04
CA GLN A 197 -0.79 12.92 7.93
C GLN A 197 0.58 13.59 7.99
N VAL A 198 1.08 13.93 9.19
CA VAL A 198 2.41 14.52 9.39
C VAL A 198 3.49 13.44 9.27
N GLU A 199 3.39 12.42 10.12
CA GLU A 199 4.47 11.46 10.35
C GLU A 199 4.60 10.43 9.23
N ALA A 200 3.51 10.06 8.56
CA ALA A 200 3.52 8.98 7.58
C ALA A 200 3.35 9.44 6.13
N VAL A 201 2.74 10.61 5.88
CA VAL A 201 2.29 10.96 4.52
C VAL A 201 2.91 12.26 3.99
N ALA A 202 2.49 13.41 4.51
CA ALA A 202 2.78 14.71 3.91
C ALA A 202 3.95 15.45 4.59
N GLY A 203 4.40 15.00 5.76
CA GLY A 203 5.51 15.64 6.48
C GLY A 203 5.13 17.00 7.05
N ASP A 204 6.14 17.85 7.24
CA ASP A 204 6.00 19.15 7.90
C ASP A 204 5.05 20.14 7.19
N ILE A 205 4.76 19.93 5.90
CA ILE A 205 3.83 20.78 5.15
C ILE A 205 2.42 20.79 5.76
N VAL A 206 2.05 19.73 6.49
CA VAL A 206 0.75 19.64 7.14
C VAL A 206 0.58 20.74 8.18
N ASN A 207 1.66 21.17 8.84
CA ASN A 207 1.59 22.25 9.82
C ASN A 207 1.21 23.57 9.15
N ASP A 208 1.83 23.87 8.00
CA ASP A 208 1.47 25.05 7.20
C ASP A 208 0.03 24.94 6.67
N LEU A 209 -0.40 23.76 6.23
CA LEU A 209 -1.76 23.55 5.71
C LEU A 209 -2.84 23.66 6.80
N ARG A 210 -2.56 23.22 8.03
CA ARG A 210 -3.50 23.30 9.16
C ARG A 210 -3.92 24.72 9.49
N GLU A 211 -3.00 25.68 9.36
CA GLU A 211 -3.30 27.09 9.58
C GLU A 211 -4.45 27.57 8.67
N TYR A 212 -4.50 27.07 7.43
CA TYR A 212 -5.49 27.50 6.43
C TYR A 212 -6.68 26.57 6.27
N ALA A 213 -6.54 25.28 6.58
CA ALA A 213 -7.61 24.30 6.42
C ALA A 213 -8.78 24.52 7.40
N GLN A 214 -8.55 25.23 8.51
CA GLN A 214 -9.51 25.52 9.60
C GLN A 214 -10.03 24.29 10.37
N ASN A 215 -10.27 23.16 9.71
CA ASN A 215 -10.71 21.90 10.30
C ASN A 215 -10.06 20.68 9.61
N PHE A 216 -10.15 19.52 10.26
CA PHE A 216 -9.51 18.27 9.78
C PHE A 216 -10.20 17.64 8.58
N GLU A 217 -11.51 17.83 8.43
CA GLU A 217 -12.27 17.33 7.29
C GLU A 217 -11.76 17.98 6.00
N PHE A 218 -11.66 19.32 5.98
CA PHE A 218 -11.11 20.08 4.87
C PHE A 218 -9.66 19.70 4.57
N LEU A 219 -8.82 19.57 5.61
CA LEU A 219 -7.43 19.16 5.45
C LEU A 219 -7.32 17.77 4.80
N THR A 220 -8.16 16.83 5.23
CA THR A 220 -8.19 15.46 4.70
C THR A 220 -8.63 15.46 3.23
N LEU A 221 -9.68 16.22 2.89
CA LEU A 221 -10.10 16.42 1.50
C LEU A 221 -8.98 17.03 0.65
N TYR A 222 -8.26 18.04 1.17
CA TYR A 222 -7.14 18.68 0.49
C TYR A 222 -5.97 17.72 0.23
N LEU A 223 -5.60 16.91 1.22
CA LEU A 223 -4.52 15.93 1.07
C LEU A 223 -4.93 14.80 0.10
N ASN A 224 -6.17 14.32 0.17
CA ASN A 224 -6.71 13.34 -0.77
C ASN A 224 -6.77 13.89 -2.21
N TRP A 225 -7.22 15.14 -2.38
CA TRP A 225 -7.17 15.86 -3.65
C TRP A 225 -5.75 15.92 -4.22
N SER A 226 -4.79 16.33 -3.39
CA SER A 226 -3.38 16.44 -3.77
C SER A 226 -2.80 15.08 -4.18
N ALA A 227 -3.11 14.02 -3.44
CA ALA A 227 -2.64 12.66 -3.74
C ALA A 227 -3.19 12.16 -5.09
N GLU A 228 -4.45 12.45 -5.42
CA GLU A 228 -5.00 12.11 -6.74
C GLU A 228 -4.37 12.92 -7.87
N LEU A 229 -4.05 14.21 -7.67
CA LEU A 229 -3.34 14.99 -8.68
C LEU A 229 -1.94 14.43 -8.98
N GLN A 230 -1.22 13.98 -7.96
CA GLN A 230 0.15 13.44 -8.11
C GLN A 230 0.21 12.12 -8.88
N LYS A 231 -0.90 11.34 -8.94
CA LYS A 231 -0.99 10.13 -9.78
C LYS A 231 -0.94 10.42 -11.28
N TRP A 232 -1.14 11.68 -11.69
CA TRP A 232 -0.89 12.18 -13.03
C TRP A 232 -1.53 11.38 -14.19
N ASN A 233 -2.85 11.16 -14.12
CA ASN A 233 -3.62 10.56 -15.21
C ASN A 233 -5.04 11.14 -15.28
N PRO A 234 -5.76 11.01 -16.41
CA PRO A 234 -7.12 11.55 -16.56
C PRO A 234 -8.12 11.02 -15.54
N GLU A 235 -8.03 9.75 -15.15
CA GLU A 235 -8.93 9.14 -14.17
C GLU A 235 -8.70 9.71 -12.77
N SER A 236 -7.45 9.94 -12.37
CA SER A 236 -7.12 10.57 -11.10
C SER A 236 -7.43 12.06 -11.10
N HIS A 237 -7.29 12.74 -12.24
CA HIS A 237 -7.74 14.11 -12.42
C HIS A 237 -9.22 14.28 -12.10
N ALA A 238 -10.09 13.42 -12.66
CA ALA A 238 -11.52 13.45 -12.40
C ALA A 238 -11.86 13.17 -10.91
N ARG A 239 -11.13 12.26 -10.26
CA ARG A 239 -11.29 12.04 -8.81
C ARG A 239 -10.82 13.23 -7.98
N ALA A 240 -9.75 13.92 -8.40
CA ALA A 240 -9.33 15.17 -7.78
C ALA A 240 -10.41 16.25 -7.96
N GLU A 241 -11.05 16.36 -9.13
CA GLU A 241 -12.17 17.31 -9.31
C GLU A 241 -13.33 17.05 -8.32
N ALA A 242 -13.65 15.79 -8.04
CA ALA A 242 -14.66 15.44 -7.05
C ALA A 242 -14.29 15.95 -5.65
N PHE A 243 -13.07 15.68 -5.17
CA PHE A 243 -12.60 16.21 -3.89
C PHE A 243 -12.55 17.73 -3.86
N LEU A 244 -12.18 18.38 -4.97
CA LEU A 244 -12.22 19.84 -5.05
C LEU A 244 -13.65 20.38 -4.97
N SER A 245 -14.64 19.67 -5.54
CA SER A 245 -16.06 20.01 -5.39
C SER A 245 -16.49 19.91 -3.92
N GLU A 246 -16.16 18.80 -3.26
CA GLU A 246 -16.47 18.59 -1.84
C GLU A 246 -15.84 19.67 -0.95
N MET A 247 -14.58 20.05 -1.21
CA MET A 247 -13.94 21.18 -0.50
C MET A 247 -14.68 22.50 -0.69
N ASN A 248 -15.17 22.79 -1.91
CA ASN A 248 -15.94 24.01 -2.16
C ASN A 248 -17.32 23.98 -1.47
N GLU A 249 -17.96 22.81 -1.38
CA GLU A 249 -19.23 22.65 -0.66
C GLU A 249 -19.05 22.82 0.85
N LEU A 250 -17.93 22.34 1.39
CA LEU A 250 -17.60 22.43 2.81
C LEU A 250 -17.26 23.87 3.25
N ASP A 251 -16.36 24.53 2.50
CA ASP A 251 -15.96 25.92 2.78
C ASP A 251 -15.50 26.61 1.48
N ALA A 252 -16.43 27.25 0.78
CA ALA A 252 -16.17 27.94 -0.48
C ALA A 252 -15.20 29.14 -0.37
N ASP A 253 -15.04 29.70 0.83
CA ASP A 253 -14.18 30.86 1.10
C ASP A 253 -12.79 30.45 1.59
N ASN A 254 -12.51 29.14 1.68
CA ASN A 254 -11.22 28.65 2.14
C ASN A 254 -10.06 29.07 1.21
N LEU A 255 -9.01 29.65 1.80
CA LEU A 255 -7.88 30.20 1.03
C LEU A 255 -7.11 29.15 0.23
N LEU A 256 -7.08 27.89 0.70
CA LEU A 256 -6.40 26.80 0.00
C LEU A 256 -7.02 26.47 -1.36
N LEU A 257 -8.31 26.81 -1.57
CA LEU A 257 -9.01 26.61 -2.84
C LEU A 257 -8.38 27.42 -3.97
N HIS A 258 -7.72 28.55 -3.69
CA HIS A 258 -7.01 29.32 -4.71
C HIS A 258 -5.87 28.51 -5.31
N SER A 259 -5.02 27.92 -4.45
CA SER A 259 -3.94 27.05 -4.90
C SER A 259 -4.50 25.79 -5.57
N ALA A 260 -5.53 25.17 -4.98
CA ALA A 260 -6.10 23.93 -5.50
C ALA A 260 -6.72 24.09 -6.90
N ALA A 261 -7.57 25.11 -7.08
CA ALA A 261 -8.19 25.38 -8.38
C ALA A 261 -7.16 25.73 -9.46
N GLY A 262 -6.05 26.40 -9.09
CA GLY A 262 -4.93 26.66 -9.99
C GLY A 262 -4.30 25.36 -10.51
N TRP A 263 -3.93 24.45 -9.61
CA TRP A 263 -3.34 23.16 -9.99
C TRP A 263 -4.30 22.26 -10.78
N GLN A 264 -5.57 22.24 -10.40
CA GLN A 264 -6.61 21.50 -11.13
C GLN A 264 -6.69 22.00 -12.57
N THR A 265 -6.77 23.32 -12.76
CA THR A 265 -6.84 23.94 -14.09
C THR A 265 -5.58 23.66 -14.90
N PHE A 266 -4.40 23.76 -14.27
CA PHE A 266 -3.13 23.42 -14.90
C PHE A 266 -3.14 21.99 -15.48
N GLN A 267 -3.54 21.00 -14.68
CA GLN A 267 -3.53 19.61 -15.12
C GLN A 267 -4.60 19.36 -16.20
N ARG A 268 -5.76 20.00 -16.11
CA ARG A 268 -6.80 19.97 -17.16
C ARG A 268 -6.24 20.39 -18.52
N VAL A 269 -5.48 21.49 -18.54
CA VAL A 269 -4.82 21.98 -19.76
C VAL A 269 -3.75 21.01 -20.25
N VAL A 270 -2.88 20.51 -19.35
CA VAL A 270 -1.81 19.55 -19.72
C VAL A 270 -2.38 18.27 -20.35
N PHE A 271 -3.51 17.77 -19.85
CA PHE A 271 -4.16 16.58 -20.38
C PHE A 271 -5.02 16.82 -21.62
N GLY A 272 -5.11 18.06 -22.11
CA GLY A 272 -5.94 18.40 -23.27
C GLY A 272 -7.44 18.28 -23.00
N LEU A 273 -7.84 18.36 -21.73
CA LEU A 273 -9.24 18.32 -21.28
C LEU A 273 -9.89 19.73 -21.29
N SER A 274 -9.12 20.76 -21.60
CA SER A 274 -9.57 22.15 -21.66
C SER A 274 -10.56 22.39 -22.81
N THR A 275 -11.66 23.07 -22.53
CA THR A 275 -12.64 23.53 -23.54
C THR A 275 -12.35 24.95 -24.02
N SER A 276 -11.61 25.75 -23.24
CA SER A 276 -11.11 27.08 -23.61
C SER A 276 -9.76 27.32 -22.92
N PHE A 277 -8.68 27.25 -23.70
CA PHE A 277 -7.32 27.43 -23.19
C PHE A 277 -7.12 28.82 -22.60
N GLU A 278 -7.62 29.87 -23.25
CA GLU A 278 -7.49 31.25 -22.80
C GLU A 278 -8.19 31.47 -21.45
N SER A 279 -9.40 30.92 -21.29
CA SER A 279 -10.16 31.01 -20.03
C SER A 279 -9.45 30.26 -18.90
N ASP A 280 -8.87 29.10 -19.19
CA ASP A 280 -8.13 28.30 -18.22
C ASP A 280 -6.82 29.01 -17.80
N VAL A 281 -6.11 29.63 -18.73
CA VAL A 281 -4.92 30.44 -18.42
C VAL A 281 -5.28 31.64 -17.55
N GLU A 282 -6.37 32.34 -17.84
CA GLU A 282 -6.81 33.47 -17.01
C GLU A 282 -7.24 33.03 -15.61
N THR A 283 -7.89 31.87 -15.52
CA THR A 283 -8.23 31.25 -14.23
C THR A 283 -6.96 30.93 -13.42
N MET A 284 -5.95 30.32 -14.04
CA MET A 284 -4.67 30.03 -13.37
C MET A 284 -4.01 31.32 -12.87
N LYS A 285 -3.96 32.38 -13.67
CA LYS A 285 -3.39 33.68 -13.27
C LYS A 285 -4.13 34.28 -12.09
N THR A 286 -5.45 34.36 -12.18
CA THR A 286 -6.30 34.98 -11.15
C THR A 286 -6.19 34.20 -9.84
N ARG A 287 -6.32 32.88 -9.88
CA ARG A 287 -6.27 32.03 -8.69
C ARG A 287 -4.89 32.03 -8.04
N ASN A 288 -3.82 31.94 -8.82
CA ASN A 288 -2.47 32.01 -8.27
C ASN A 288 -2.14 33.40 -7.69
N ALA A 289 -2.57 34.48 -8.34
CA ALA A 289 -2.40 35.85 -7.81
C ALA A 289 -3.12 36.02 -6.47
N LEU A 290 -4.35 35.50 -6.34
CA LEU A 290 -5.08 35.49 -5.08
C LEU A 290 -4.36 34.66 -4.01
N ALA A 291 -3.88 33.46 -4.33
CA ALA A 291 -3.12 32.63 -3.38
C ALA A 291 -1.86 33.35 -2.86
N ILE A 292 -1.12 34.03 -3.74
CA ILE A 292 0.06 34.83 -3.36
C ILE A 292 -0.34 36.04 -2.50
N GLN A 293 -1.48 36.69 -2.81
CA GLN A 293 -1.95 37.86 -2.08
C GLN A 293 -2.45 37.50 -0.68
N THR A 294 -3.16 36.38 -0.52
CA THR A 294 -3.83 36.01 0.73
C THR A 294 -2.95 35.15 1.64
N MET A 295 -2.19 34.22 1.09
CA MET A 295 -1.34 33.30 1.86
C MET A 295 0.15 33.58 1.61
N GLY A 296 0.55 33.79 0.35
CA GLY A 296 1.92 34.18 0.02
C GLY A 296 2.99 33.16 0.40
N ARG A 297 2.64 31.86 0.42
CA ARG A 297 3.53 30.77 0.86
C ARG A 297 4.56 30.42 -0.22
N GLY A 298 5.61 29.70 0.17
CA GLY A 298 6.60 29.19 -0.79
C GLY A 298 5.96 28.42 -1.95
N GLU A 299 4.93 27.62 -1.67
CA GLU A 299 4.21 26.79 -2.62
C GLU A 299 3.41 27.59 -3.63
N ASP A 300 2.92 28.79 -3.26
CA ASP A 300 2.14 29.62 -4.15
C ASP A 300 3.07 30.24 -5.23
N PHE A 301 4.30 30.59 -4.86
CA PHE A 301 5.36 30.96 -5.81
C PHE A 301 5.88 29.75 -6.60
N ALA A 302 6.03 28.58 -5.97
CA ALA A 302 6.42 27.36 -6.68
C ALA A 302 5.38 26.98 -7.77
N GLN A 303 4.10 27.07 -7.44
CA GLN A 303 3.02 26.92 -8.41
C GLN A 303 3.16 27.91 -9.56
N ARG A 304 3.44 29.18 -9.26
CA ARG A 304 3.64 30.19 -10.30
C ARG A 304 4.84 29.86 -11.19
N ALA A 305 5.94 29.35 -10.64
CA ALA A 305 7.09 28.90 -11.42
C ALA A 305 6.70 27.84 -12.48
N MET A 306 5.85 26.89 -12.10
CA MET A 306 5.30 25.89 -13.04
C MET A 306 4.40 26.53 -14.10
N PHE A 307 3.56 27.48 -13.71
CA PHE A 307 2.67 28.16 -14.66
C PHE A 307 3.45 29.05 -15.62
N GLU A 308 4.49 29.74 -15.14
CA GLU A 308 5.42 30.53 -15.94
C GLU A 308 6.12 29.68 -16.98
N TYR A 309 6.66 28.52 -16.59
CA TYR A 309 7.36 27.64 -17.51
C TYR A 309 6.44 27.05 -18.59
N PHE A 310 5.23 26.59 -18.22
CA PHE A 310 4.36 25.86 -19.17
C PHE A 310 3.44 26.78 -19.98
N PHE A 311 2.89 27.83 -19.37
CA PHE A 311 1.70 28.50 -19.93
C PHE A 311 1.80 30.02 -19.99
N PHE A 312 2.46 30.70 -19.05
CA PHE A 312 2.52 32.16 -19.03
C PHE A 312 3.64 32.68 -19.94
N SER A 313 4.81 33.04 -19.39
CA SER A 313 5.93 33.54 -20.21
C SER A 313 6.56 32.45 -21.07
N LYS A 314 6.47 31.18 -20.64
CA LYS A 314 7.15 30.02 -21.23
C LYS A 314 8.66 30.18 -21.26
N THR A 315 9.21 30.84 -20.24
CA THR A 315 10.64 31.09 -20.11
C THR A 315 11.20 30.50 -18.82
N CYS A 316 12.45 30.04 -18.90
CA CYS A 316 13.20 29.64 -17.72
C CYS A 316 13.53 30.80 -16.80
N GLU A 317 13.74 32.01 -17.33
CA GLU A 317 14.05 33.19 -16.52
C GLU A 317 12.92 33.50 -15.52
N ALA A 318 11.68 33.61 -15.99
CA ALA A 318 10.54 33.88 -15.12
C ALA A 318 10.30 32.74 -14.12
N ALA A 319 10.34 31.49 -14.58
CA ALA A 319 10.13 30.34 -13.71
C ALA A 319 11.21 30.25 -12.61
N LEU A 320 12.48 30.50 -12.94
CA LEU A 320 13.57 30.48 -11.98
C LEU A 320 13.53 31.65 -10.98
N ALA A 321 13.03 32.81 -11.39
CA ALA A 321 12.79 33.93 -10.47
C ALA A 321 11.75 33.55 -9.41
N ASP A 322 10.69 32.84 -9.80
CA ASP A 322 9.68 32.33 -8.86
C ASP A 322 10.20 31.18 -7.98
N VAL A 323 11.07 30.31 -8.50
CA VAL A 323 11.80 29.32 -7.68
C VAL A 323 12.60 30.01 -6.57
N GLU A 324 13.32 31.09 -6.89
CA GLU A 324 14.07 31.85 -5.88
C GLU A 324 13.14 32.49 -4.85
N ALA A 325 12.03 33.07 -5.29
CA ALA A 325 11.03 33.68 -4.42
C ALA A 325 10.34 32.63 -3.50
N SER A 326 10.15 31.42 -4.01
CA SER A 326 9.58 30.27 -3.30
C SER A 326 10.51 29.79 -2.18
N LEU A 327 11.76 29.49 -2.50
CA LEU A 327 12.76 29.00 -1.55
C LEU A 327 13.06 29.99 -0.40
N LYS A 328 12.90 31.30 -0.65
CA LYS A 328 13.02 32.35 0.39
C LYS A 328 11.90 32.32 1.42
N ARG A 329 10.74 31.72 1.11
CA ARG A 329 9.53 31.74 1.94
C ARG A 329 9.23 30.41 2.61
N GLY A 330 9.54 29.30 1.94
CA GLY A 330 9.26 27.96 2.45
C GLY A 330 10.31 26.98 1.96
N GLN A 331 10.67 26.04 2.82
CA GLN A 331 11.68 25.01 2.56
C GLN A 331 11.12 23.64 2.96
N ASN A 332 10.06 23.23 2.27
CA ASN A 332 9.34 21.98 2.50
C ASN A 332 9.32 21.10 1.23
N VAL A 333 8.76 19.90 1.38
CA VAL A 333 8.72 18.88 0.33
C VAL A 333 8.17 19.39 -1.01
N ARG A 334 7.07 20.16 -1.01
CA ARG A 334 6.42 20.66 -2.24
C ARG A 334 7.26 21.72 -2.94
N VAL A 335 7.87 22.63 -2.17
CA VAL A 335 8.80 23.62 -2.73
C VAL A 335 9.99 22.93 -3.38
N TYR A 336 10.62 21.96 -2.71
CA TYR A 336 11.76 21.23 -3.25
C TYR A 336 11.42 20.42 -4.50
N GLN A 337 10.28 19.73 -4.47
CA GLN A 337 9.79 18.96 -5.61
C GLN A 337 9.68 19.84 -6.86
N ILE A 338 8.92 20.95 -6.76
CA ILE A 338 8.69 21.82 -7.91
C ILE A 338 9.99 22.50 -8.36
N THR A 339 10.82 22.90 -7.41
CA THR A 339 12.16 23.45 -7.69
C THR A 339 12.99 22.49 -8.53
N GLY A 340 13.06 21.20 -8.13
CA GLY A 340 13.75 20.16 -8.89
C GLY A 340 13.18 19.99 -10.30
N ALA A 341 11.84 19.97 -10.42
CA ALA A 341 11.16 19.85 -11.71
C ALA A 341 11.47 21.01 -12.67
N ILE A 342 11.51 22.26 -12.17
CA ILE A 342 11.83 23.46 -12.95
C ILE A 342 13.31 23.48 -13.35
N TYR A 343 14.23 23.18 -12.43
CA TYR A 343 15.65 23.08 -12.78
C TYR A 343 15.88 22.03 -13.89
N ALA A 344 15.26 20.85 -13.77
CA ALA A 344 15.36 19.81 -14.79
C ALA A 344 14.71 20.22 -16.13
N ALA A 345 13.67 21.06 -16.09
CA ALA A 345 13.02 21.59 -17.30
C ALA A 345 13.86 22.66 -18.00
N CYS A 346 14.68 23.37 -17.24
CA CYS A 346 15.60 24.39 -17.73
C CYS A 346 17.03 23.87 -17.95
N ASP A 347 17.18 22.56 -18.18
CA ASP A 347 18.46 21.86 -18.42
C ASP A 347 19.53 22.04 -17.32
N ARG A 348 19.11 22.40 -16.10
CA ARG A 348 19.94 22.49 -14.88
C ARG A 348 19.82 21.19 -14.06
N VAL A 349 20.21 20.08 -14.68
CA VAL A 349 19.93 18.72 -14.16
C VAL A 349 20.68 18.43 -12.85
N GLU A 350 21.88 18.96 -12.68
CA GLU A 350 22.66 18.82 -11.43
C GLU A 350 21.96 19.49 -10.25
N GLU A 351 21.48 20.72 -10.44
CA GLU A 351 20.70 21.42 -9.42
C GLU A 351 19.37 20.71 -9.15
N ALA A 352 18.73 20.15 -10.18
CA ALA A 352 17.51 19.36 -10.01
C ALA A 352 17.72 18.18 -9.05
N ILE A 353 18.83 17.43 -9.22
CA ILE A 353 19.17 16.29 -8.37
C ILE A 353 19.31 16.72 -6.90
N ILE A 354 19.94 17.87 -6.63
CA ILE A 354 20.06 18.40 -5.26
C ILE A 354 18.68 18.57 -4.62
N TYR A 355 17.74 19.18 -5.33
CA TYR A 355 16.41 19.44 -4.79
C TYR A 355 15.51 18.20 -4.78
N ASN A 356 15.68 17.26 -5.71
CA ASN A 356 14.99 15.96 -5.63
C ASN A 356 15.43 15.18 -4.38
N ARG A 357 16.73 15.21 -4.03
CA ARG A 357 17.24 14.60 -2.79
C ARG A 357 16.69 15.30 -1.54
N LYS A 358 16.62 16.64 -1.55
CA LYS A 358 15.98 17.39 -0.44
C LYS A 358 14.50 17.05 -0.29
N ALA A 359 13.76 16.92 -1.39
CA ALA A 359 12.35 16.52 -1.36
C ALA A 359 12.19 15.11 -0.77
N LEU A 360 12.99 14.15 -1.22
CA LEU A 360 12.99 12.79 -0.68
C LEU A 360 13.36 12.73 0.80
N ALA A 361 14.34 13.51 1.23
CA ALA A 361 14.74 13.58 2.64
C ALA A 361 13.68 14.25 3.54
N ALA A 362 12.83 15.10 2.98
CA ALA A 362 11.77 15.82 3.69
C ALA A 362 10.41 15.11 3.63
N THR A 363 10.27 14.02 2.86
CA THR A 363 9.04 13.23 2.78
C THR A 363 9.18 12.00 3.69
N PRO A 364 8.19 11.69 4.55
CA PRO A 364 8.26 10.46 5.33
C PRO A 364 8.15 9.22 4.44
N ASN A 365 7.20 9.24 3.50
CA ASN A 365 7.03 8.20 2.48
C ASN A 365 6.82 8.84 1.11
N ASP A 366 7.42 8.27 0.08
CA ASP A 366 7.23 8.70 -1.31
C ASP A 366 6.13 7.87 -1.99
N ILE A 367 4.89 8.19 -1.66
CA ILE A 367 3.71 7.46 -2.16
C ILE A 367 3.67 7.50 -3.69
N GLY A 368 3.54 6.32 -4.29
CA GLY A 368 3.54 6.13 -5.73
C GLY A 368 4.92 6.34 -6.39
N TRP A 369 5.99 6.42 -5.60
CA TRP A 369 7.37 6.61 -6.07
C TRP A 369 7.56 7.89 -6.90
N PHE A 370 6.76 8.91 -6.58
CA PHE A 370 6.59 10.10 -7.39
C PHE A 370 7.79 11.06 -7.33
N LEU A 371 8.44 11.20 -6.18
CA LEU A 371 9.69 11.95 -6.05
C LEU A 371 10.90 11.13 -6.51
N THR A 372 10.86 9.82 -6.26
CA THR A 372 11.91 8.87 -6.61
C THR A 372 12.07 8.80 -8.12
N VAL A 373 10.97 8.71 -8.88
CA VAL A 373 11.03 8.66 -10.34
C VAL A 373 11.67 9.92 -10.93
N ASP A 374 11.42 11.10 -10.37
CA ASP A 374 12.07 12.35 -10.81
C ASP A 374 13.58 12.30 -10.57
N LEU A 375 14.02 11.85 -9.39
CA LEU A 375 15.45 11.68 -9.10
C LEU A 375 16.09 10.63 -10.03
N VAL A 376 15.49 9.45 -10.17
CA VAL A 376 15.98 8.38 -11.06
C VAL A 376 16.07 8.89 -12.51
N SER A 377 15.09 9.66 -12.96
CA SER A 377 15.08 10.27 -14.31
C SER A 377 16.28 11.19 -14.51
N ASN A 378 16.57 12.05 -13.53
CA ASN A 378 17.65 13.03 -13.62
C ASN A 378 19.02 12.37 -13.47
N LEU A 379 19.16 11.34 -12.62
CA LEU A 379 20.36 10.50 -12.56
C LEU A 379 20.60 9.77 -13.89
N TRP A 380 19.52 9.26 -14.52
CA TRP A 380 19.60 8.59 -15.83
C TRP A 380 20.07 9.53 -16.93
N LYS A 381 19.59 10.79 -16.95
CA LYS A 381 20.04 11.80 -17.92
C LYS A 381 21.56 12.07 -17.84
N LEU A 382 22.17 11.83 -16.68
CA LEU A 382 23.59 12.04 -16.42
C LEU A 382 24.41 10.73 -16.33
N ASP A 383 23.82 9.59 -16.73
CA ASP A 383 24.48 8.28 -16.73
C ASP A 383 25.00 7.80 -15.37
N ARG A 384 24.37 8.26 -14.27
CA ARG A 384 24.74 7.93 -12.89
C ARG A 384 24.14 6.59 -12.44
N TYR A 385 24.48 5.50 -13.14
CA TYR A 385 23.86 4.19 -12.93
C TYR A 385 24.09 3.60 -11.54
N GLU A 386 25.27 3.81 -10.95
CA GLU A 386 25.58 3.32 -9.59
C GLU A 386 24.70 3.99 -8.54
N GLU A 387 24.47 5.31 -8.64
CA GLU A 387 23.56 6.03 -7.74
C GLU A 387 22.11 5.54 -7.90
N ILE A 388 21.67 5.25 -9.12
CA ILE A 388 20.33 4.65 -9.36
C ILE A 388 20.25 3.29 -8.67
N LYS A 389 21.28 2.46 -8.83
CA LYS A 389 21.31 1.11 -8.28
C LYS A 389 21.27 1.12 -6.75
N GLU A 390 22.18 1.86 -6.12
CA GLU A 390 22.24 2.00 -4.66
C GLU A 390 20.88 2.43 -4.09
N MET A 391 20.20 3.34 -4.76
CA MET A 391 18.94 3.89 -4.29
C MET A 391 17.75 2.92 -4.42
N ILE A 392 17.67 2.14 -5.50
CA ILE A 392 16.44 1.39 -5.83
C ILE A 392 16.55 -0.12 -5.71
N GLU A 393 17.75 -0.70 -5.69
CA GLU A 393 17.94 -2.16 -5.76
C GLU A 393 17.17 -2.91 -4.67
N ALA A 394 17.18 -2.41 -3.44
CA ALA A 394 16.46 -3.01 -2.31
C ALA A 394 14.92 -2.86 -2.40
N LYS A 395 14.42 -1.90 -3.20
CA LYS A 395 13.00 -1.51 -3.24
C LYS A 395 12.30 -1.86 -4.55
N ILE A 396 13.04 -2.23 -5.59
CA ILE A 396 12.53 -2.42 -6.97
C ILE A 396 11.40 -3.46 -7.08
N ASP A 397 11.33 -4.41 -6.13
CA ASP A 397 10.28 -5.43 -6.08
C ASP A 397 9.00 -5.00 -5.35
N ALA A 398 8.91 -3.74 -4.92
CA ALA A 398 7.66 -3.18 -4.42
C ALA A 398 6.51 -3.41 -5.42
N ALA A 399 5.35 -3.81 -4.92
CA ALA A 399 4.24 -4.19 -5.78
C ALA A 399 3.66 -3.02 -6.57
N ASP A 400 3.76 -1.81 -6.03
CA ASP A 400 3.32 -0.56 -6.62
C ASP A 400 4.45 0.23 -7.31
N MET A 401 5.61 -0.41 -7.56
CA MET A 401 6.76 0.23 -8.18
C MET A 401 6.39 0.91 -9.51
N ASP A 402 6.84 2.15 -9.68
CA ASP A 402 6.56 2.94 -10.87
C ASP A 402 7.18 2.27 -12.12
N PRO A 403 6.41 2.11 -13.21
CA PRO A 403 6.88 1.44 -14.44
C PRO A 403 8.10 2.12 -15.07
N ARG A 404 8.24 3.44 -14.91
CA ARG A 404 9.35 4.23 -15.44
C ARG A 404 10.65 3.94 -14.70
N ILE A 405 10.57 3.77 -13.37
CA ILE A 405 11.72 3.35 -12.56
C ILE A 405 12.14 1.94 -12.95
N MET A 406 11.20 1.00 -13.08
CA MET A 406 11.49 -0.36 -13.56
C MET A 406 12.14 -0.37 -14.93
N ALA A 407 11.70 0.51 -15.85
CA ALA A 407 12.27 0.63 -17.18
C ALA A 407 13.75 1.06 -17.15
N ILE A 408 14.07 2.11 -16.39
CA ILE A 408 15.46 2.56 -16.21
C ILE A 408 16.29 1.49 -15.52
N PHE A 409 15.79 0.90 -14.43
CA PHE A 409 16.55 -0.06 -13.65
C PHE A 409 16.79 -1.38 -14.41
N ALA A 410 15.85 -1.80 -15.26
CA ALA A 410 16.05 -2.95 -16.16
C ALA A 410 17.27 -2.74 -17.08
N VAL A 411 17.47 -1.51 -17.55
CA VAL A 411 18.64 -1.17 -18.36
C VAL A 411 19.93 -1.19 -17.54
N VAL A 412 19.89 -0.74 -16.28
CA VAL A 412 21.01 -0.86 -15.33
C VAL A 412 21.38 -2.34 -15.11
N GLU A 413 20.38 -3.20 -14.86
CA GLU A 413 20.55 -4.65 -14.71
C GLU A 413 21.12 -5.30 -15.98
N GLN A 414 20.63 -4.92 -17.16
CA GLN A 414 21.16 -5.41 -18.44
C GLN A 414 22.65 -5.07 -18.59
N LYS A 415 23.06 -3.84 -18.25
CA LYS A 415 24.47 -3.40 -18.27
C LYS A 415 25.32 -4.17 -17.27
N ALA A 416 24.77 -4.51 -16.11
CA ALA A 416 25.42 -5.37 -15.11
C ALA A 416 25.49 -6.85 -15.52
N GLY A 417 24.90 -7.25 -16.65
CA GLY A 417 24.88 -8.62 -17.15
C GLY A 417 23.69 -9.46 -16.68
N ASN A 418 22.79 -8.89 -15.88
CA ASN A 418 21.63 -9.56 -15.29
C ASN A 418 20.43 -9.61 -16.27
N LYS A 419 20.65 -10.19 -17.46
CA LYS A 419 19.68 -10.16 -18.58
C LYS A 419 18.30 -10.72 -18.24
N LYS A 420 18.25 -11.77 -17.40
CA LYS A 420 16.98 -12.36 -16.97
C LYS A 420 16.16 -11.36 -16.15
N ARG A 421 16.82 -10.71 -15.19
CA ARG A 421 16.20 -9.72 -14.32
C ARG A 421 15.73 -8.49 -15.09
N ALA A 422 16.54 -8.01 -16.02
CA ALA A 422 16.17 -6.94 -16.94
C ALA A 422 14.86 -7.24 -17.69
N LYS A 423 14.72 -8.44 -18.27
CA LYS A 423 13.49 -8.85 -18.96
C LYS A 423 12.27 -8.91 -18.05
N GLU A 424 12.43 -9.45 -16.84
CA GLU A 424 11.34 -9.50 -15.84
C GLU A 424 10.83 -8.10 -15.48
N LEU A 425 11.74 -7.15 -15.29
CA LEU A 425 11.41 -5.76 -14.97
C LEU A 425 10.70 -5.04 -16.13
N ILE A 426 11.17 -5.21 -17.36
CA ILE A 426 10.48 -4.64 -18.54
C ILE A 426 9.09 -5.23 -18.71
N ALA A 427 8.92 -6.55 -18.52
CA ALA A 427 7.61 -7.19 -18.60
C ALA A 427 6.64 -6.61 -17.55
N ARG A 428 7.08 -6.46 -16.29
CA ARG A 428 6.29 -5.79 -15.24
C ARG A 428 5.97 -4.34 -15.59
N ALA A 429 6.94 -3.58 -16.10
CA ALA A 429 6.74 -2.19 -16.50
C ALA A 429 5.69 -2.06 -17.61
N LYS A 430 5.70 -2.92 -18.62
CA LYS A 430 4.70 -2.95 -19.70
C LYS A 430 3.30 -3.29 -19.17
N ILE A 431 3.19 -4.30 -18.30
CA ILE A 431 1.91 -4.64 -17.62
C ILE A 431 1.36 -3.43 -16.85
N ASN A 432 2.25 -2.66 -16.22
CA ASN A 432 1.91 -1.46 -15.48
C ASN A 432 1.83 -0.19 -16.36
N GLY A 433 1.68 -0.33 -17.68
CA GLY A 433 1.34 0.77 -18.58
C GLY A 433 2.53 1.57 -19.13
N LEU A 434 3.74 1.02 -19.12
CA LEU A 434 4.88 1.57 -19.87
C LEU A 434 4.66 1.39 -21.38
N VAL A 435 4.68 2.50 -22.11
CA VAL A 435 4.66 2.52 -23.59
C VAL A 435 5.68 3.52 -24.12
N GLN A 436 6.15 3.32 -25.35
CA GLN A 436 7.21 4.12 -25.95
C GLN A 436 6.90 5.62 -25.97
N ASP A 437 5.68 6.02 -26.32
CA ASP A 437 5.32 7.44 -26.39
C ASP A 437 5.27 8.11 -25.00
N ARG A 438 4.91 7.36 -23.96
CA ARG A 438 4.99 7.85 -22.58
C ARG A 438 6.44 8.15 -22.17
N ILE A 439 7.41 7.38 -22.64
CA ILE A 439 8.83 7.64 -22.36
C ILE A 439 9.28 8.95 -23.00
N LYS A 440 8.88 9.21 -24.25
CA LYS A 440 9.19 10.48 -24.93
C LYS A 440 8.60 11.66 -24.18
N THR A 441 7.34 11.57 -23.75
CA THR A 441 6.69 12.65 -22.99
C THR A 441 7.34 12.87 -21.63
N TRP A 442 7.60 11.79 -20.87
CA TRP A 442 8.20 11.85 -19.54
C TRP A 442 9.60 12.46 -19.55
N LEU A 443 10.47 12.00 -20.45
CA LEU A 443 11.83 12.54 -20.60
C LEU A 443 11.89 13.72 -21.58
N ARG A 444 10.74 14.33 -21.89
CA ARG A 444 10.59 15.55 -22.71
C ARG A 444 11.29 15.50 -24.08
N GLY A 445 11.36 14.32 -24.69
CA GLY A 445 12.02 14.12 -25.98
C GLY A 445 13.53 14.40 -25.98
N GLN A 446 14.17 14.49 -24.80
CA GLN A 446 15.61 14.69 -24.68
C GLN A 446 16.38 13.46 -25.21
N PRO A 447 17.68 13.59 -25.53
CA PRO A 447 18.51 12.46 -25.99
C PRO A 447 18.43 11.22 -25.06
N ALA A 448 18.28 11.45 -23.76
CA ALA A 448 18.10 10.40 -22.75
C ALA A 448 16.84 9.53 -22.99
N ALA A 449 15.77 10.08 -23.60
CA ALA A 449 14.55 9.35 -23.93
C ALA A 449 14.80 8.34 -25.05
N PHE A 450 15.43 8.78 -26.13
CA PHE A 450 15.76 7.93 -27.28
C PHE A 450 16.73 6.82 -26.87
N LYS A 451 17.76 7.18 -26.09
CA LYS A 451 18.71 6.24 -25.49
C LYS A 451 18.00 5.17 -24.65
N LEU A 452 17.03 5.55 -23.83
CA LEU A 452 16.28 4.60 -23.00
C LEU A 452 15.44 3.66 -23.87
N ILE A 453 14.72 4.19 -24.86
CA ILE A 453 13.90 3.38 -25.78
C ILE A 453 14.75 2.36 -26.54
N GLU A 454 15.90 2.78 -27.06
CA GLU A 454 16.84 1.90 -27.75
C GLU A 454 17.30 0.75 -26.84
N GLN A 455 17.74 1.07 -25.61
CA GLN A 455 18.22 0.06 -24.67
C GLN A 455 17.11 -0.87 -24.15
N ILE A 456 15.87 -0.39 -24.06
CA ILE A 456 14.72 -1.26 -23.76
C ILE A 456 14.47 -2.23 -24.92
N ASN A 457 14.54 -1.77 -26.17
CA ASN A 457 14.33 -2.63 -27.34
C ASN A 457 15.39 -3.74 -27.48
N GLU A 458 16.60 -3.53 -26.95
CA GLU A 458 17.63 -4.58 -26.86
C GLU A 458 17.29 -5.67 -25.82
N ILE A 459 16.51 -5.33 -24.79
CA ILE A 459 16.07 -6.25 -23.73
C ILE A 459 14.82 -7.01 -24.19
N ASP A 460 13.79 -6.24 -24.55
CA ASP A 460 12.47 -6.72 -24.97
C ASP A 460 11.72 -5.62 -25.73
N THR A 461 11.60 -5.77 -27.05
CA THR A 461 11.00 -4.79 -27.97
C THR A 461 9.59 -4.37 -27.55
N PHE A 462 9.29 -3.06 -27.66
CA PHE A 462 7.97 -2.51 -27.35
C PHE A 462 6.82 -3.17 -28.10
#